data_AF-A0A818DX36-F1
#
_entry.id   AF-A0A818DX36-F1
#
_cell.length_a   1.000
_cell.length_b   1.000
_cell.length_c   1.000
_cell.angle_alpha   90.00
_cell.angle_beta   90.00
_cell.angle_gamma   90.00
#
_symmetry.space_group_name_H-M   'P 1'
#
loop_
_entity.id
_entity.type
_entity.pdbx_description
1 polymer ?
#
loop_
_entity_poly.entity_id
_entity_poly.type
_entity_poly.pdbx_seq_one_letter_code
_entity_poly.pdbx_strand_id
1 'polypeptide(L)'
;MGIGLLKIVNRNQNNNKWTTGIMNNFLSNIKRSIVDATKVGDVFILVFKNETGVRKIAHHALLVDVAGASSEVYLRGVLLHLTARATTRKSKFRFGDKSRRRNIFYEIVYIGKIVPPIHIHSTKPREWACSLIMLGNEVFDELTNNETDTIWSSSINCQIFCKVLLQRFGFQWPTDLPCIDDDTVPIIVDLSIAFISSTARKHKKTVDHDDSDNTTDDE
;
A
#
# COMPACT_ATOMS: atom_id res chain seq x y z
N MET A 1 -31.62 26.97 -2.68
CA MET A 1 -30.17 26.76 -2.81
C MET A 1 -29.92 25.27 -2.85
N GLY A 2 -29.68 24.70 -4.03
CA GLY A 2 -29.53 23.26 -4.15
C GLY A 2 -28.85 22.87 -5.46
N ILE A 3 -28.00 21.85 -5.32
CA ILE A 3 -27.52 20.94 -6.37
C ILE A 3 -26.36 21.48 -7.23
N GLY A 4 -25.17 21.49 -6.62
CA GLY A 4 -23.86 21.63 -7.28
C GLY A 4 -23.02 20.35 -7.24
N LEU A 5 -23.63 19.16 -7.17
CA LEU A 5 -22.90 17.89 -6.91
C LEU A 5 -22.91 16.88 -8.08
N LEU A 6 -23.59 17.15 -9.19
CA LEU A 6 -23.73 16.18 -10.30
C LEU A 6 -22.67 16.29 -11.41
N LYS A 7 -21.64 17.14 -11.27
CA LYS A 7 -20.66 17.40 -12.35
C LYS A 7 -19.29 16.75 -12.17
N ILE A 8 -19.01 16.09 -11.03
CA ILE A 8 -17.68 15.51 -10.77
C ILE A 8 -17.51 14.12 -11.40
N VAL A 9 -18.60 13.40 -11.69
CA VAL A 9 -18.53 12.02 -12.20
C VAL A 9 -18.05 11.91 -13.65
N ASN A 10 -18.07 13.00 -14.44
CA ASN A 10 -17.89 12.91 -15.90
C ASN A 10 -16.52 13.37 -16.45
N ARG A 11 -15.56 13.81 -15.59
CA ARG A 11 -14.24 14.26 -16.06
C ARG A 11 -13.10 13.23 -15.94
N ASN A 12 -13.26 12.15 -15.19
CA ASN A 12 -12.17 11.21 -14.87
C ASN A 12 -12.10 9.93 -15.72
N GLN A 13 -12.89 9.79 -16.79
CA GLN A 13 -12.84 8.57 -17.62
C GLN A 13 -11.68 8.53 -18.63
N ASN A 14 -11.02 9.66 -18.93
CA ASN A 14 -10.08 9.70 -20.06
C ASN A 14 -8.60 9.41 -19.73
N ASN A 15 -8.17 9.40 -18.46
CA ASN A 15 -6.75 9.22 -18.11
C ASN A 15 -6.42 7.88 -17.42
N ASN A 16 -7.41 7.07 -17.06
CA ASN A 16 -7.19 5.81 -16.37
C ASN A 16 -7.30 4.62 -17.34
N LYS A 17 -6.28 4.46 -18.21
CA LYS A 17 -6.07 3.24 -19.02
C LYS A 17 -5.63 2.05 -18.15
N TRP A 18 -6.40 1.70 -17.14
CA TRP A 18 -6.34 0.35 -16.60
C TRP A 18 -7.01 -0.54 -17.63
N THR A 19 -6.27 -1.48 -18.22
CA THR A 19 -6.94 -2.48 -19.04
C THR A 19 -7.93 -3.21 -18.15
N THR A 20 -9.14 -3.43 -18.65
CA THR A 20 -10.21 -4.18 -17.95
C THR A 20 -9.67 -5.48 -17.34
N GLY A 21 -8.65 -6.09 -17.98
CA GLY A 21 -7.92 -7.25 -17.48
C GLY A 21 -7.16 -7.06 -16.15
N ILE A 22 -6.43 -5.95 -15.93
CA ILE A 22 -5.69 -5.73 -14.67
C ILE A 22 -6.66 -5.58 -13.50
N MET A 23 -7.72 -4.79 -13.69
CA MET A 23 -8.73 -4.59 -12.66
C MET A 23 -9.49 -5.90 -12.36
N ASN A 24 -9.90 -6.64 -13.40
CA ASN A 24 -10.57 -7.93 -13.22
C ASN A 24 -9.70 -8.95 -12.48
N ASN A 25 -8.41 -9.02 -12.81
CA ASN A 25 -7.49 -9.92 -12.12
C ASN A 25 -7.34 -9.53 -10.64
N PHE A 26 -7.15 -8.24 -10.34
CA PHE A 26 -7.11 -7.75 -8.96
C PHE A 26 -8.40 -8.11 -8.19
N LEU A 27 -9.57 -7.78 -8.74
CA LEU A 27 -10.87 -8.03 -8.10
C LEU A 27 -11.16 -9.52 -7.94
N SER A 28 -10.55 -10.38 -8.75
CA SER A 28 -10.71 -11.84 -8.63
C SER A 28 -10.19 -12.35 -7.29
N ASN A 29 -9.14 -11.73 -6.74
CA ASN A 29 -8.51 -12.06 -5.47
C ASN A 29 -9.29 -11.52 -4.25
N ILE A 30 -10.02 -10.41 -4.42
CA ILE A 30 -10.87 -9.86 -3.37
C ILE A 30 -12.05 -10.81 -3.09
N LYS A 31 -12.26 -11.09 -1.79
CA LYS A 31 -13.38 -11.90 -1.29
C LYS A 31 -14.71 -11.39 -1.84
N ARG A 32 -15.58 -12.32 -2.25
CA ARG A 32 -16.91 -11.97 -2.80
C ARG A 32 -17.92 -11.60 -1.72
N SER A 33 -17.75 -12.14 -0.52
CA SER A 33 -18.64 -11.96 0.62
C SER A 33 -17.90 -11.35 1.80
N ILE A 34 -18.68 -10.70 2.67
CA ILE A 34 -18.23 -10.27 3.98
C ILE A 34 -17.90 -11.51 4.83
N VAL A 35 -16.74 -11.47 5.49
CA VAL A 35 -16.29 -12.47 6.47
C VAL A 35 -16.71 -12.06 7.87
N ASP A 36 -16.52 -10.78 8.22
CA ASP A 36 -16.88 -10.22 9.53
C ASP A 36 -17.32 -8.75 9.36
N ALA A 37 -18.63 -8.49 9.47
CA ALA A 37 -19.19 -7.15 9.31
C ALA A 37 -18.66 -6.13 10.35
N THR A 38 -18.19 -6.61 11.50
CA THR A 38 -17.65 -5.73 12.55
C THR A 38 -16.29 -5.14 12.19
N LYS A 39 -15.56 -5.75 11.24
CA LYS A 39 -14.23 -5.31 10.78
C LYS A 39 -14.22 -4.68 9.38
N VAL A 40 -15.30 -4.86 8.62
CA VAL A 40 -15.51 -4.24 7.30
C VAL A 40 -15.31 -2.74 7.39
N GLY A 41 -14.25 -2.22 6.78
CA GLY A 41 -13.89 -0.79 6.75
C GLY A 41 -12.80 -0.38 7.72
N ASP A 42 -12.25 -1.32 8.48
CA ASP A 42 -11.09 -1.05 9.34
C ASP A 42 -9.92 -0.56 8.49
N VAL A 43 -9.31 0.54 8.94
CA VAL A 43 -8.19 1.22 8.29
C VAL A 43 -6.95 1.08 9.15
N PHE A 44 -5.86 0.71 8.49
CA PHE A 44 -4.54 0.57 9.10
C PHE A 44 -3.52 1.39 8.32
N ILE A 45 -2.67 2.14 9.04
CA ILE A 45 -1.39 2.60 8.48
C ILE A 45 -0.37 1.48 8.67
N LEU A 46 0.34 1.16 7.60
CA LEU A 46 1.40 0.17 7.58
C LEU A 46 2.73 0.85 7.33
N VAL A 47 3.68 0.58 8.20
CA VAL A 47 5.03 1.14 8.16
C VAL A 47 6.00 0.01 7.84
N PHE A 48 6.76 0.12 6.75
CA PHE A 48 7.74 -0.89 6.37
C PHE A 48 9.15 -0.47 6.80
N LYS A 49 9.93 -1.44 7.30
CA LYS A 49 11.37 -1.25 7.58
C LYS A 49 12.12 -1.02 6.27
N ASN A 50 12.99 -0.01 6.23
CA ASN A 50 14.06 0.04 5.22
C ASN A 50 15.25 -0.79 5.74
N GLU A 51 15.84 -1.62 4.87
CA GLU A 51 16.90 -2.57 5.23
C GLU A 51 18.22 -1.89 5.61
N THR A 52 18.37 -0.58 5.39
CA THR A 52 19.68 0.08 5.42
C THR A 52 20.19 0.50 6.80
N GLY A 53 19.48 0.24 7.91
CA GLY A 53 20.01 0.30 9.29
C GLY A 53 20.50 1.65 9.83
N VAL A 54 20.79 2.64 8.98
CA VAL A 54 21.47 3.89 9.35
C VAL A 54 20.50 5.08 9.51
N ARG A 55 19.33 5.04 8.88
CA ARG A 55 18.22 5.98 9.14
C ARG A 55 16.89 5.23 9.14
N LYS A 56 16.02 5.52 10.11
CA LYS A 56 14.64 5.00 10.24
C LYS A 56 13.74 5.58 9.15
N ILE A 57 14.10 5.33 7.90
CA ILE A 57 13.36 5.76 6.73
C ILE A 57 12.26 4.73 6.51
N ALA A 58 11.01 5.08 6.78
CA ALA A 58 9.89 4.14 6.77
C ALA A 58 8.91 4.39 5.60
N HIS A 59 8.67 3.36 4.78
CA HIS A 59 7.68 3.44 3.70
C HIS A 59 6.28 3.32 4.32
N HIS A 60 5.35 4.18 3.90
CA HIS A 60 3.97 4.18 4.40
C HIS A 60 3.01 3.64 3.35
N ALA A 61 2.02 2.89 3.82
CA ALA A 61 0.88 2.44 3.04
C ALA A 61 -0.38 2.47 3.90
N LEU A 62 -1.54 2.57 3.25
CA LEU A 62 -2.82 2.34 3.89
C LEU A 62 -3.35 0.97 3.49
N LEU A 63 -3.93 0.25 4.44
CA LEU A 63 -4.71 -0.95 4.18
C LEU A 63 -6.13 -0.74 4.70
N VAL A 64 -7.10 -1.04 3.86
CA VAL A 64 -8.53 -1.01 4.22
C VAL A 64 -9.09 -2.42 4.11
N ASP A 65 -9.65 -2.93 5.21
CA ASP A 65 -10.27 -4.25 5.24
C ASP A 65 -11.69 -4.22 4.66
N VAL A 66 -11.78 -4.44 3.35
CA VAL A 66 -13.06 -4.37 2.63
C VAL A 66 -14.00 -5.56 2.88
N ALA A 67 -13.53 -6.63 3.53
CA ALA A 67 -14.30 -7.85 3.75
C ALA A 67 -14.38 -8.27 5.22
N GLY A 68 -13.73 -7.55 6.13
CA GLY A 68 -13.55 -7.95 7.53
C GLY A 68 -12.73 -9.23 7.67
N ALA A 69 -11.76 -9.45 6.78
CA ALA A 69 -11.00 -10.69 6.72
C ALA A 69 -9.71 -10.68 7.55
N SER A 70 -9.37 -9.53 8.15
CA SER A 70 -8.21 -9.35 9.01
C SER A 70 -8.37 -10.06 10.35
N SER A 71 -7.24 -10.51 10.88
CA SER A 71 -7.11 -11.21 12.15
C SER A 71 -5.89 -10.72 12.92
N GLU A 72 -5.67 -11.27 14.10
CA GLU A 72 -4.48 -11.04 14.91
C GLU A 72 -3.17 -11.48 14.22
N VAL A 73 -3.26 -12.40 13.25
CA VAL A 73 -2.07 -12.93 12.57
C VAL A 73 -1.88 -12.29 11.20
N TYR A 74 -2.97 -12.04 10.48
CA TYR A 74 -2.93 -11.56 9.10
C TYR A 74 -3.73 -10.28 8.94
N LEU A 75 -3.14 -9.30 8.26
CA LEU A 75 -3.87 -8.17 7.70
C LEU A 75 -4.33 -8.53 6.29
N ARG A 76 -5.61 -8.26 6.00
CA ARG A 76 -6.26 -8.56 4.74
C ARG A 76 -7.08 -7.38 4.25
N GLY A 77 -6.95 -7.06 2.97
CA GLY A 77 -7.71 -5.97 2.38
C GLY A 77 -7.00 -5.32 1.21
N VAL A 78 -7.48 -4.13 0.86
CA VAL A 78 -6.92 -3.32 -0.23
C VAL A 78 -5.78 -2.49 0.33
N LEU A 79 -4.57 -2.77 -0.14
CA LEU A 79 -3.39 -1.95 0.12
C LEU A 79 -3.33 -0.80 -0.90
N LEU A 80 -3.13 0.42 -0.44
CA LEU A 80 -2.95 1.64 -1.23
C LEU A 80 -1.61 2.28 -0.85
N HIS A 81 -0.73 2.53 -1.82
CA HIS A 81 0.55 3.18 -1.55
C HIS A 81 1.19 3.77 -2.82
N LEU A 82 2.11 4.71 -2.64
CA LEU A 82 2.94 5.22 -3.74
C LEU A 82 4.25 4.45 -3.80
N THR A 83 4.68 4.11 -5.01
CA THR A 83 6.00 3.54 -5.32
C THR A 83 6.71 4.44 -6.34
N ALA A 84 8.02 4.26 -6.52
CA ALA A 84 8.81 5.03 -7.46
C ALA A 84 9.68 4.06 -8.23
N ARG A 85 9.81 4.29 -9.54
CA ARG A 85 10.73 3.47 -10.34
C ARG A 85 12.16 3.83 -9.98
N ALA A 86 12.98 2.84 -9.67
CA ALA A 86 14.38 3.04 -9.29
C ALA A 86 15.16 3.85 -10.35
N THR A 87 14.91 3.59 -11.63
CA THR A 87 15.62 4.19 -12.76
C THR A 87 15.16 5.61 -13.08
N THR A 88 13.85 5.83 -13.21
CA THR A 88 13.31 7.11 -13.69
C THR A 88 12.90 8.04 -12.57
N ARG A 89 12.91 7.56 -11.31
CA ARG A 89 12.32 8.26 -10.16
C ARG A 89 10.88 8.72 -10.40
N LYS A 90 10.15 8.08 -11.32
CA LYS A 90 8.75 8.43 -11.58
C LYS A 90 7.88 7.82 -10.49
N SER A 91 7.07 8.64 -9.84
CA SER A 91 6.09 8.21 -8.85
C SER A 91 4.99 7.40 -9.53
N LYS A 92 4.44 6.42 -8.79
CA LYS A 92 3.39 5.54 -9.28
C LYS A 92 2.52 5.09 -8.13
N PHE A 93 1.23 5.39 -8.23
CA PHE A 93 0.22 4.76 -7.39
C PHE A 93 0.15 3.25 -7.64
N ARG A 94 0.14 2.50 -6.54
CA ARG A 94 0.02 1.05 -6.51
C ARG A 94 -1.10 0.66 -5.57
N PHE A 95 -1.81 -0.36 -5.99
CA PHE A 95 -2.81 -1.04 -5.17
C PHE A 95 -2.67 -2.54 -5.32
N GLY A 96 -3.19 -3.30 -4.35
CA GLY A 96 -3.21 -4.75 -4.42
C GLY A 96 -3.97 -5.38 -3.27
N ASP A 97 -4.51 -6.57 -3.50
CA ASP A 97 -5.07 -7.38 -2.44
C ASP A 97 -3.89 -7.98 -1.67
N LYS A 98 -3.85 -7.74 -0.37
CA LYS A 98 -2.75 -8.20 0.46
C LYS A 98 -3.31 -9.02 1.60
N SER A 99 -2.98 -10.31 1.59
CA SER A 99 -2.96 -11.12 2.80
C SER A 99 -1.51 -11.23 3.28
N ARG A 100 -1.14 -10.46 4.31
CA ARG A 100 0.22 -10.42 4.85
C ARG A 100 0.23 -10.67 6.35
N ARG A 101 1.27 -11.36 6.83
CA ARG A 101 1.47 -11.53 8.27
C ARG A 101 1.81 -10.18 8.90
N ARG A 102 1.29 -9.90 10.10
CA ARG A 102 1.54 -8.64 10.80
C ARG A 102 3.01 -8.39 11.13
N ASN A 103 3.78 -9.44 11.39
CA ASN A 103 5.17 -9.34 11.82
C ASN A 103 6.17 -8.88 10.74
N ILE A 104 5.74 -8.67 9.49
CA ILE A 104 6.62 -8.16 8.42
C ILE A 104 6.73 -6.63 8.44
N PHE A 105 5.78 -5.96 9.11
CA PHE A 105 5.75 -4.51 9.20
C PHE A 105 6.61 -4.06 10.37
N TYR A 106 7.24 -2.89 10.23
CA TYR A 106 7.87 -2.23 11.37
C TYR A 106 6.83 -1.91 12.43
N GLU A 107 5.72 -1.34 11.96
CA GLU A 107 4.64 -0.83 12.78
C GLU A 107 3.32 -0.92 12.02
N ILE A 108 2.25 -1.19 12.76
CA ILE A 108 0.88 -1.25 12.27
C ILE A 108 0.07 -0.36 13.21
N VAL A 109 -0.52 0.71 12.67
CA VAL A 109 -1.36 1.62 13.44
C VAL A 109 -2.79 1.45 12.99
N TYR A 110 -3.68 1.02 13.90
CA TYR A 110 -5.11 1.03 13.63
C TYR A 110 -5.62 2.47 13.74
N ILE A 111 -6.36 2.93 12.72
CA ILE A 111 -6.85 4.31 12.64
C ILE A 111 -8.30 4.42 13.06
N GLY A 112 -9.10 3.43 12.67
CA GLY A 112 -10.53 3.46 12.86
C GLY A 112 -11.25 2.76 11.72
N LYS A 113 -12.56 2.96 11.66
CA LYS A 113 -13.45 2.30 10.71
C LYS A 113 -14.12 3.31 9.80
N ILE A 114 -13.97 3.15 8.49
CA ILE A 114 -14.70 3.98 7.52
C ILE A 114 -16.18 3.65 7.65
N VAL A 115 -16.96 4.61 8.14
CA VAL A 115 -18.42 4.50 8.19
C VAL A 115 -18.97 5.10 6.89
N PRO A 116 -19.81 4.39 6.12
CA PRO A 116 -20.55 4.97 4.99
C PRO A 116 -21.29 6.25 5.45
N PRO A 117 -21.36 7.30 4.60
CA PRO A 117 -21.64 7.20 3.18
C PRO A 117 -20.57 7.81 2.28
N ILE A 118 -19.29 7.78 2.67
CA ILE A 118 -18.19 8.54 2.05
C ILE A 118 -17.81 8.00 0.64
N HIS A 119 -18.76 7.88 -0.29
CA HIS A 119 -18.61 7.46 -1.70
C HIS A 119 -18.55 5.96 -1.99
N ILE A 120 -18.95 5.12 -1.01
CA ILE A 120 -19.06 3.66 -1.21
C ILE A 120 -20.52 3.25 -1.01
N HIS A 121 -21.21 3.08 -2.14
CA HIS A 121 -22.62 2.68 -2.18
C HIS A 121 -22.80 1.15 -2.24
N SER A 122 -21.89 0.39 -1.64
CA SER A 122 -21.94 -1.07 -1.75
C SER A 122 -21.59 -1.78 -0.47
N THR A 123 -22.42 -2.77 -0.15
CA THR A 123 -22.15 -3.80 0.87
C THR A 123 -21.24 -4.91 0.32
N LYS A 124 -20.82 -4.84 -0.96
CA LYS A 124 -20.00 -5.86 -1.59
C LYS A 124 -18.52 -5.47 -1.55
N PRO A 125 -17.62 -6.32 -1.01
CA PRO A 125 -16.21 -5.99 -0.88
C PRO A 125 -15.50 -5.58 -2.19
N ARG A 126 -15.90 -6.17 -3.32
CA ARG A 126 -15.29 -5.85 -4.63
C ARG A 126 -15.62 -4.45 -5.13
N GLU A 127 -16.88 -4.05 -4.99
CA GLU A 127 -17.32 -2.71 -5.36
C GLU A 127 -16.64 -1.68 -4.44
N TRP A 128 -16.48 -2.02 -3.15
CA TRP A 128 -15.72 -1.20 -2.21
C TRP A 128 -14.25 -1.05 -2.62
N ALA A 129 -13.60 -2.14 -2.99
CA ALA A 129 -12.23 -2.13 -3.47
C ALA A 129 -12.06 -1.24 -4.71
N CYS A 130 -13.01 -1.28 -5.66
CA CYS A 130 -13.01 -0.39 -6.81
C CYS A 130 -13.07 1.09 -6.39
N SER A 131 -14.01 1.46 -5.50
CA SER A 131 -14.14 2.84 -5.02
C SER A 131 -12.86 3.35 -4.35
N LEU A 132 -12.22 2.52 -3.53
CA LEU A 132 -10.95 2.87 -2.88
C LEU A 132 -9.82 3.12 -3.89
N ILE A 133 -9.76 2.30 -4.96
CA ILE A 133 -8.77 2.48 -6.02
C ILE A 133 -9.05 3.75 -6.83
N MET A 134 -10.32 4.04 -7.12
CA MET A 134 -10.70 5.26 -7.81
C MET A 134 -10.31 6.50 -7.00
N LEU A 135 -10.62 6.51 -5.69
CA LEU A 135 -10.19 7.58 -4.79
C LEU A 135 -8.66 7.68 -4.71
N GLY A 136 -7.96 6.55 -4.63
CA GLY A 136 -6.49 6.53 -4.64
C GLY A 136 -5.89 7.13 -5.90
N ASN A 137 -6.48 6.87 -7.07
CA ASN A 137 -6.07 7.53 -8.33
C ASN A 137 -6.40 9.02 -8.30
N GLU A 138 -7.59 9.43 -7.84
CA GLU A 138 -7.96 10.84 -7.74
C GLU A 138 -6.98 11.64 -6.86
N VAL A 139 -6.64 11.11 -5.68
CA VAL A 139 -5.65 11.73 -4.79
C VAL A 139 -4.26 11.74 -5.42
N PHE A 140 -3.88 10.67 -6.13
CA PHE A 140 -2.60 10.64 -6.84
C PHE A 140 -2.56 11.71 -7.94
N ASP A 141 -3.62 11.83 -8.74
CA ASP A 141 -3.76 12.83 -9.80
C ASP A 141 -3.74 14.26 -9.22
N GLU A 142 -4.41 14.50 -8.10
CA GLU A 142 -4.41 15.78 -7.37
C GLU A 142 -3.00 16.17 -6.89
N LEU A 143 -2.27 15.21 -6.31
CA LEU A 143 -0.89 15.46 -5.84
C LEU A 143 0.09 15.65 -7.00
N THR A 144 -0.27 15.21 -8.21
CA THR A 144 0.61 15.20 -9.40
C THR A 144 0.26 16.27 -10.44
N ASN A 145 -0.86 16.98 -10.29
CA ASN A 145 -1.33 18.16 -11.02
C ASN A 145 -0.67 18.44 -12.40
N ASN A 146 -1.26 17.91 -13.47
CA ASN A 146 -0.96 18.18 -14.88
C ASN A 146 0.38 17.68 -15.44
N GLU A 147 1.16 16.90 -14.70
CA GLU A 147 2.36 16.28 -15.24
C GLU A 147 2.05 14.90 -15.84
N THR A 148 2.24 14.77 -17.15
CA THR A 148 2.06 13.50 -17.89
C THR A 148 3.09 12.44 -17.51
N ASP A 149 4.16 12.85 -16.82
CA ASP A 149 5.31 12.03 -16.45
C ASP A 149 5.89 12.50 -15.10
N THR A 150 5.17 12.24 -14.00
CA THR A 150 5.53 12.84 -12.72
C THR A 150 6.90 12.42 -12.20
N ILE A 151 7.76 13.42 -12.06
CA ILE A 151 9.08 13.32 -11.43
C ILE A 151 8.85 13.36 -9.91
N TRP A 152 9.61 12.53 -9.20
CA TRP A 152 9.65 12.52 -7.75
C TRP A 152 9.93 13.92 -7.16
N SER A 153 9.16 14.31 -6.15
CA SER A 153 9.34 15.54 -5.36
C SER A 153 9.04 15.30 -3.86
N SER A 154 9.50 16.18 -2.97
CA SER A 154 9.15 16.12 -1.54
C SER A 154 7.64 16.24 -1.29
N SER A 155 6.93 16.96 -2.17
CA SER A 155 5.48 17.12 -2.16
C SER A 155 4.69 15.85 -2.55
N ILE A 156 5.34 14.86 -3.20
CA ILE A 156 4.72 13.61 -3.63
C ILE A 156 5.46 12.44 -2.98
N ASN A 157 5.22 12.23 -1.68
CA ASN A 157 5.76 11.10 -0.93
C ASN A 157 4.66 10.20 -0.34
N CYS A 158 5.03 8.96 0.02
CA CYS A 158 4.06 7.96 0.49
C CYS A 158 3.35 8.36 1.79
N GLN A 159 3.99 9.13 2.67
CA GLN A 159 3.39 9.61 3.91
C GLN A 159 2.35 10.70 3.62
N ILE A 160 2.67 11.68 2.77
CA ILE A 160 1.73 12.74 2.35
C ILE A 160 0.51 12.10 1.66
N PHE A 161 0.72 11.14 0.76
CA PHE A 161 -0.37 10.40 0.12
C PHE A 161 -1.29 9.71 1.13
N CYS A 162 -0.71 9.04 2.14
CA CYS A 162 -1.49 8.42 3.21
C CYS A 162 -2.24 9.47 4.03
N LYS A 163 -1.61 10.61 4.36
CA LYS A 163 -2.26 11.71 5.09
C LYS A 163 -3.48 12.25 4.33
N VAL A 164 -3.35 12.53 3.04
CA VAL A 164 -4.46 13.04 2.23
C VAL A 164 -5.58 12.00 2.14
N LEU A 165 -5.26 10.72 1.92
CA LEU A 165 -6.28 9.66 1.93
C LEU A 165 -7.01 9.55 3.27
N LEU A 166 -6.30 9.62 4.40
CA LEU A 166 -6.94 9.62 5.72
C LEU A 166 -7.89 10.81 5.88
N GLN A 167 -7.50 12.00 5.43
CA GLN A 167 -8.38 13.18 5.44
C GLN A 167 -9.63 12.95 4.58
N ARG A 168 -9.50 12.32 3.40
CA ARG A 168 -10.65 11.94 2.55
C ARG A 168 -11.58 10.94 3.26
N PHE A 169 -11.06 10.13 4.16
CA PHE A 169 -11.84 9.21 5.01
C PHE A 169 -12.38 9.86 6.30
N GLY A 170 -12.09 11.14 6.55
CA GLY A 170 -12.50 11.83 7.78
C GLY A 170 -11.63 11.53 9.00
N PHE A 171 -10.43 10.97 8.81
CA PHE A 171 -9.47 10.71 9.88
C PHE A 171 -8.36 11.74 9.91
N GLN A 172 -7.70 11.83 11.07
CA GLN A 172 -6.48 12.60 11.26
C GLN A 172 -5.26 11.68 11.25
N TRP A 173 -4.08 12.24 10.98
CA TRP A 173 -2.83 11.50 11.14
C TRP A 173 -2.58 11.23 12.63
N PRO A 174 -2.18 10.00 13.04
CA PRO A 174 -1.89 9.69 14.44
C PRO A 174 -0.75 10.56 14.99
N THR A 175 -0.94 11.15 16.17
CA THR A 175 0.03 12.07 16.79
C THR A 175 1.30 11.37 17.28
N ASP A 176 1.20 10.08 17.56
CA ASP A 176 2.27 9.19 18.02
C ASP A 176 3.10 8.62 16.87
N LEU A 177 2.57 8.65 15.64
CA LEU A 177 3.29 8.20 14.45
C LEU A 177 4.14 9.33 13.86
N PRO A 178 5.49 9.24 13.90
CA PRO A 178 6.36 10.33 13.53
C PRO A 178 6.08 10.90 12.13
N CYS A 179 5.98 12.23 12.04
CA CYS A 179 6.07 12.91 10.76
C CYS A 179 7.51 12.93 10.32
N ILE A 180 7.79 12.48 9.09
CA ILE A 180 9.12 12.67 8.51
C ILE A 180 9.14 14.12 8.01
N ASP A 181 9.49 15.03 8.91
CA ASP A 181 9.79 16.42 8.58
C ASP A 181 11.22 16.42 8.03
N ASP A 182 11.37 16.28 6.71
CA ASP A 182 12.56 16.77 6.02
C ASP A 182 12.41 16.69 4.49
N ASP A 183 12.79 17.79 3.83
CA ASP A 183 12.91 17.96 2.38
C ASP A 183 13.98 17.05 1.74
N THR A 184 14.59 16.13 2.48
CA THR A 184 15.76 15.41 2.00
C THR A 184 15.49 14.07 1.32
N VAL A 185 14.40 13.34 1.59
CA VAL A 185 14.11 12.09 0.84
C VAL A 185 12.64 11.64 0.97
N PRO A 186 11.86 11.57 -0.13
CA PRO A 186 10.65 10.77 -0.22
C PRO A 186 10.96 9.29 0.00
N ILE A 187 10.35 8.70 1.03
CA ILE A 187 10.58 7.29 1.36
C ILE A 187 9.69 6.42 0.49
N ILE A 188 9.96 6.46 -0.80
CA ILE A 188 9.31 5.59 -1.74
C ILE A 188 10.29 4.45 -2.03
N VAL A 189 10.20 3.41 -1.21
CA VAL A 189 10.98 2.19 -1.42
C VAL A 189 10.29 1.42 -2.54
N ASP A 190 11.05 1.05 -3.57
CA ASP A 190 10.59 -0.01 -4.46
C ASP A 190 10.51 -1.29 -3.63
N LEU A 191 9.30 -1.60 -3.16
CA LEU A 191 9.05 -2.81 -2.38
C LEU A 191 9.47 -4.07 -3.14
N SER A 192 9.58 -4.05 -4.47
CA SER A 192 10.12 -5.20 -5.20
C SER A 192 11.58 -5.49 -4.84
N ILE A 193 12.41 -4.47 -4.60
CA ILE A 193 13.81 -4.63 -4.19
C ILE A 193 13.90 -5.11 -2.74
N ALA A 194 13.11 -4.52 -1.83
CA ALA A 194 13.09 -4.90 -0.41
C ALA A 194 12.52 -6.30 -0.16
N PHE A 195 11.67 -6.83 -1.06
CA PHE A 195 11.14 -8.18 -0.93
C PHE A 195 11.97 -9.24 -1.66
N ILE A 196 12.61 -8.92 -2.79
CA ILE A 196 13.48 -9.88 -3.50
C ILE A 196 14.72 -10.25 -2.66
N SER A 197 15.31 -9.31 -1.91
CA SER A 197 16.43 -9.59 -1.00
C SER A 197 16.08 -10.62 0.09
N SER A 198 14.84 -10.61 0.57
CA SER A 198 14.34 -11.55 1.57
C SER A 198 14.12 -12.97 1.05
N THR A 199 13.78 -13.12 -0.24
CA THR A 199 13.62 -14.42 -0.91
C THR A 199 14.96 -14.98 -1.37
N ALA A 200 15.87 -14.14 -1.88
CA ALA A 200 17.20 -14.56 -2.32
C ALA A 200 18.08 -15.06 -1.16
N ARG A 201 17.97 -14.47 0.04
CA ARG A 201 18.70 -14.95 1.23
C ARG A 201 18.24 -16.32 1.74
N LYS A 202 17.01 -16.75 1.42
CA LYS A 202 16.54 -18.10 1.77
C LYS A 202 17.10 -19.20 0.88
N HIS A 203 17.48 -18.89 -0.36
CA HIS A 203 18.11 -19.86 -1.25
C HIS A 203 19.62 -20.01 -1.07
N LYS A 204 20.30 -19.03 -0.45
CA LYS A 204 21.75 -19.08 -0.23
C LYS A 204 22.17 -19.72 1.10
N LYS A 205 21.25 -20.34 1.85
CA LYS A 205 21.54 -20.93 3.18
C LYS A 205 21.35 -22.45 3.25
N THR A 206 21.31 -23.13 2.11
CA THR A 206 21.06 -24.59 2.01
C THR A 206 22.05 -25.35 1.11
N VAL A 207 23.26 -24.82 0.90
CA VAL A 207 24.39 -25.59 0.38
C VAL A 207 25.62 -24.99 1.05
N ASP A 208 26.20 -25.71 2.02
CA ASP A 208 27.60 -25.65 2.49
C ASP A 208 27.72 -26.44 3.82
N HIS A 209 27.63 -27.76 3.71
CA HIS A 209 28.05 -28.85 4.63
C HIS A 209 27.87 -30.13 3.80
N ASP A 210 28.83 -31.02 3.55
CA ASP A 210 30.11 -31.33 4.19
C ASP A 210 31.07 -31.85 3.12
N ASP A 211 32.23 -31.24 2.97
CA ASP A 211 33.43 -31.92 2.48
C ASP A 211 34.50 -31.71 3.56
N SER A 212 34.66 -32.71 4.44
CA SER A 212 35.88 -32.85 5.23
C SER A 212 36.48 -34.21 4.93
N ASP A 213 37.53 -34.13 4.11
CA ASP A 213 38.60 -35.10 3.96
C ASP A 213 39.03 -35.64 5.33
N ASN A 214 39.14 -36.97 5.42
CA ASN A 214 39.90 -37.61 6.47
C ASN A 214 41.13 -38.26 5.83
N THR A 215 42.22 -37.50 5.77
CA THR A 215 43.57 -37.98 5.51
C THR A 215 44.29 -38.13 6.85
N THR A 216 44.80 -39.32 7.12
CA THR A 216 46.04 -39.55 7.89
C THR A 216 46.57 -40.91 7.47
N ASP A 217 47.66 -40.85 6.71
CA ASP A 217 48.64 -41.93 6.56
C ASP A 217 49.54 -42.00 7.80
N ASP A 218 50.28 -43.12 7.89
CA ASP A 218 51.49 -43.42 8.67
C ASP A 218 51.33 -44.02 10.09
N GLU A 219 51.29 -45.36 10.17
CA GLU A 219 52.46 -46.23 10.48
C GLU A 219 52.18 -47.70 10.09
#